data_AF-H3DKB4-F1
#
_entry.id   AF-H3DKB4-F1
#
_cell.length_a   1.000
_cell.length_b   1.000
_cell.length_c   1.000
_cell.angle_alpha   90.00
_cell.angle_beta   90.00
_cell.angle_gamma   90.00
#
_symmetry.space_group_name_H-M   'P 1'
#
loop_
_entity.id
_entity.type
_entity.pdbx_description
1 polymer ?
#
loop_
_entity_poly.entity_id
_entity_poly.type
_entity_poly.pdbx_seq_one_letter_code
_entity_poly.pdbx_strand_id
1 'polypeptide(L)'
;TTLGLKLGGPFEILAGAHKAAQNSKPNFHFHWRFVYDPPEFQTILWGNQATQHHIGCYRDIPESLPSFLGENEAKTGYTITQMGDNVFAAVLLHLLKRKKERSVKKAGGEALEKLEAQLRERAETLGLSVEQKSKAMKQQRQVVTKTFHSAGIVVPVDKNDVGYRELPETDAGLKKICKAIVEAHGDEERIKAFGPIQEMITFVQFANDECDYGMGYELGIDLFCYGSHYFHKIVRQLLPMAYNLLKRNLFGEILEAHLSKRSQDNLDQLSS
;
A
#
# COMPACT_ATOMS: atom_id res chain seq x y z
N THR A 1 16.01 -4.44 19.52
CA THR A 1 16.06 -5.26 18.29
C THR A 1 17.21 -4.80 17.41
N THR A 2 18.03 -5.72 16.88
CA THR A 2 19.26 -5.42 16.10
C THR A 2 18.98 -4.55 14.87
N LEU A 3 17.86 -4.79 14.18
CA LEU A 3 17.42 -4.03 13.00
C LEU A 3 16.35 -2.98 13.29
N GLY A 4 16.00 -2.72 14.55
CA GLY A 4 14.90 -1.81 14.89
C GLY A 4 13.60 -2.09 14.14
N LEU A 5 13.36 -3.36 13.80
CA LEU A 5 12.14 -3.89 13.21
C LEU A 5 11.49 -4.84 14.21
N LYS A 6 10.17 -4.95 14.14
CA LYS A 6 9.35 -5.90 14.88
C LYS A 6 8.39 -6.59 13.91
N LEU A 7 8.18 -7.88 14.11
CA LEU A 7 7.14 -8.63 13.42
C LEU A 7 5.79 -8.20 14.00
N GLY A 8 4.82 -7.87 13.14
CA GLY A 8 3.50 -7.40 13.52
C GLY A 8 2.39 -7.99 12.65
N GLY A 9 1.15 -7.58 12.90
CA GLY A 9 -0.02 -8.00 12.14
C GLY A 9 -0.26 -9.51 12.26
N PRO A 10 -0.16 -10.30 11.17
CA PRO A 10 -0.38 -11.75 11.25
C PRO A 10 0.62 -12.46 12.19
N PHE A 11 1.82 -11.92 12.39
CA PHE A 11 2.80 -12.53 13.30
C PHE A 11 2.43 -12.37 14.78
N GLU A 12 1.65 -11.35 15.15
CA GLU A 12 1.13 -11.21 16.52
C GLU A 12 0.06 -12.25 16.82
N ILE A 13 -0.70 -12.67 15.80
CA ILE A 13 -1.61 -13.82 15.93
C ILE A 13 -0.81 -15.09 16.18
N LEU A 14 0.25 -15.34 15.41
CA LEU A 14 1.15 -16.49 15.61
C LEU A 14 1.82 -16.48 16.99
N ALA A 15 2.17 -15.30 17.51
CA ALA A 15 2.71 -15.13 18.86
C ALA A 15 1.65 -15.26 19.97
N GLY A 16 0.36 -15.38 19.62
CA GLY A 16 -0.74 -15.53 20.58
C GLY A 16 -1.26 -14.24 21.20
N ALA A 17 -0.83 -13.06 20.73
CA ALA A 17 -1.21 -11.76 21.32
C ALA A 17 -2.72 -11.51 21.32
N HIS A 18 -3.42 -11.99 20.28
CA HIS A 18 -4.88 -11.91 20.15
C HIS A 18 -5.65 -12.59 21.30
N LYS A 19 -5.04 -13.56 22.01
CA LYS A 19 -5.69 -14.25 23.14
C LYS A 19 -5.75 -13.39 24.40
N ALA A 20 -4.88 -12.38 24.51
CA ALA A 20 -4.82 -11.45 25.63
C ALA A 20 -5.45 -10.09 25.31
N ALA A 21 -5.98 -9.92 24.09
CA ALA A 21 -6.59 -8.67 23.66
C ALA A 21 -7.86 -8.38 24.47
N GLN A 22 -7.97 -7.16 25.00
CA GLN A 22 -9.17 -6.72 25.72
C GLN A 22 -10.37 -6.52 24.77
N ASN A 23 -10.09 -6.13 23.53
CA ASN A 23 -11.11 -6.08 22.50
C ASN A 23 -11.53 -7.49 22.11
N SER A 24 -12.77 -7.88 22.47
CA SER A 24 -13.32 -9.21 22.17
C SER A 24 -13.62 -9.44 20.68
N LYS A 25 -13.63 -8.37 19.87
CA LYS A 25 -13.85 -8.41 18.42
C LYS A 25 -12.90 -7.43 17.72
N PRO A 26 -11.58 -7.71 17.73
CA PRO A 26 -10.62 -6.87 17.03
C PRO A 26 -10.90 -6.93 15.52
N ASN A 27 -10.87 -5.78 14.86
CA ASN A 27 -11.01 -5.73 13.41
C ASN A 27 -9.61 -5.69 12.78
N PHE A 28 -9.20 -6.84 12.27
CA PHE A 28 -7.87 -7.01 11.67
C PHE A 28 -7.68 -6.28 10.34
N HIS A 29 -8.76 -5.79 9.70
CA HIS A 29 -8.62 -5.01 8.48
C HIS A 29 -7.85 -3.71 8.70
N PHE A 30 -7.91 -3.12 9.90
CA PHE A 30 -7.16 -1.91 10.23
C PHE A 30 -6.09 -2.09 11.32
N HIS A 31 -5.83 -3.33 11.74
CA HIS A 31 -4.71 -3.63 12.64
C HIS A 31 -3.37 -3.44 11.93
N TRP A 32 -2.55 -2.51 12.42
CA TRP A 32 -1.29 -2.08 11.78
C TRP A 32 -1.45 -1.59 10.33
N ARG A 33 -2.64 -1.12 9.96
CA ARG A 33 -2.88 -0.46 8.68
C ARG A 33 -2.58 1.02 8.81
N PHE A 34 -1.52 1.48 8.16
CA PHE A 34 -1.16 2.89 8.15
C PHE A 34 -2.03 3.68 7.18
N VAL A 35 -2.04 5.01 7.36
CA VAL A 35 -2.89 5.96 6.62
C VAL A 35 -2.83 5.76 5.11
N TYR A 36 -1.64 5.47 4.56
CA TYR A 36 -1.42 5.34 3.13
C TYR A 36 -1.40 3.90 2.64
N ASP A 37 -1.72 2.92 3.48
CA ASP A 37 -1.78 1.51 3.10
C ASP A 37 -3.07 1.26 2.31
N PRO A 38 -2.98 1.06 0.98
CA PRO A 38 -4.16 0.70 0.20
C PRO A 38 -4.58 -0.74 0.57
N PRO A 39 -5.81 -1.17 0.23
CA PRO A 39 -6.31 -2.51 0.59
C PRO A 39 -5.39 -3.69 0.23
N GLU A 40 -4.62 -3.55 -0.85
CA GLU A 40 -3.62 -4.50 -1.35
C GLU A 40 -2.47 -4.73 -0.37
N PHE A 41 -2.18 -3.73 0.46
CA PHE A 41 -1.05 -3.71 1.36
C PHE A 41 -1.45 -4.23 2.75
N GLN A 42 -0.73 -5.24 3.22
CA GLN A 42 -0.89 -5.84 4.56
C GLN A 42 0.44 -5.78 5.30
N THR A 43 0.53 -4.91 6.31
CA THR A 43 1.71 -4.80 7.18
C THR A 43 2.03 -6.12 7.88
N ILE A 44 3.32 -6.50 7.85
CA ILE A 44 3.85 -7.67 8.55
C ILE A 44 5.06 -7.33 9.44
N LEU A 45 5.67 -6.16 9.21
CA LEU A 45 6.82 -5.67 9.94
C LEU A 45 6.63 -4.17 10.16
N TRP A 46 6.99 -3.67 11.33
CA TRP A 46 7.03 -2.23 11.61
C TRP A 46 8.31 -1.86 12.34
N GLY A 47 8.76 -0.63 12.13
CA GLY A 47 10.08 -0.16 12.53
C GLY A 47 10.04 1.17 13.27
N ASN A 48 10.68 2.18 12.68
CA ASN A 48 10.80 3.50 13.28
C ASN A 48 9.42 4.16 13.42
N GLN A 49 8.96 4.35 14.65
CA GLN A 49 7.68 5.00 14.93
C GLN A 49 7.65 6.49 14.53
N ALA A 50 8.81 7.17 14.52
CA ALA A 50 8.88 8.58 14.16
C ALA A 50 8.52 8.82 12.69
N THR A 51 8.93 7.92 11.79
CA THR A 51 8.57 7.97 10.35
C THR A 51 7.39 7.07 10.02
N GLN A 52 6.89 6.29 10.99
CA GLN A 52 5.93 5.20 10.77
C GLN A 52 6.42 4.23 9.68
N HIS A 53 7.71 3.88 9.74
CA HIS A 53 8.33 2.92 8.84
C HIS A 53 7.74 1.52 9.03
N HIS A 54 7.34 0.89 7.94
CA HIS A 54 6.78 -0.45 7.94
C HIS A 54 6.97 -1.16 6.60
N ILE A 55 6.84 -2.49 6.64
CA ILE A 55 6.95 -3.37 5.48
C ILE A 55 5.75 -4.31 5.48
N GLY A 56 5.15 -4.50 4.31
CA GLY A 56 3.94 -5.29 4.13
C GLY A 56 3.93 -6.12 2.86
N CYS A 57 3.09 -7.14 2.85
CA CYS A 57 2.76 -7.89 1.65
C CYS A 57 1.85 -7.07 0.74
N TYR A 58 2.16 -6.99 -0.55
CA TYR A 58 1.30 -6.37 -1.55
C TYR A 58 0.63 -7.45 -2.41
N ARG A 59 -0.70 -7.48 -2.45
CA ARG A 59 -1.51 -8.42 -3.23
C ARG A 59 -2.34 -7.67 -4.26
N ASP A 60 -2.17 -7.98 -5.53
CA ASP A 60 -3.02 -7.43 -6.59
C ASP A 60 -4.45 -8.00 -6.55
N ILE A 61 -4.58 -9.25 -6.08
CA ILE A 61 -5.84 -9.99 -5.97
C ILE A 61 -5.89 -10.60 -4.56
N PRO A 62 -7.01 -10.43 -3.80
CA PRO A 62 -7.07 -10.87 -2.41
C PRO A 62 -6.79 -12.36 -2.20
N GLU A 63 -7.25 -13.21 -3.12
CA GLU A 63 -7.14 -14.66 -3.08
C GLU A 63 -5.77 -15.19 -3.55
N SER A 64 -4.93 -14.31 -4.11
CA SER A 64 -3.61 -14.68 -4.59
C SER A 64 -2.53 -14.51 -3.52
N LEU A 65 -1.40 -15.18 -3.72
CA LEU A 65 -0.20 -14.91 -2.92
C LEU A 65 0.30 -13.48 -3.15
N PRO A 66 0.99 -12.86 -2.17
CA PRO A 66 1.63 -11.56 -2.36
C PRO A 66 2.53 -11.53 -3.59
N SER A 67 2.38 -10.49 -4.41
CA SER A 67 3.20 -10.30 -5.60
C SER A 67 4.58 -9.76 -5.23
N PHE A 68 4.71 -9.02 -4.12
CA PHE A 68 5.97 -8.54 -3.54
C PHE A 68 5.80 -8.04 -2.10
N LEU A 69 6.92 -7.69 -1.45
CA LEU A 69 6.95 -6.97 -0.17
C LEU A 69 7.25 -5.49 -0.43
N GLY A 70 6.40 -4.59 0.08
CA GLY A 70 6.57 -3.14 -0.05
C GLY A 70 7.02 -2.49 1.26
N GLU A 71 7.86 -1.45 1.16
CA GLU A 71 8.26 -0.56 2.25
C GLU A 71 7.57 0.81 2.09
N ASN A 72 7.04 1.36 3.19
CA ASN A 72 6.55 2.73 3.26
C ASN A 72 6.93 3.40 4.60
N GLU A 73 6.99 4.73 4.58
CA GLU A 73 7.07 5.58 5.76
C GLU A 73 5.87 6.53 5.75
N ALA A 74 4.84 6.20 6.52
CA ALA A 74 3.53 6.84 6.39
C ALA A 74 3.54 8.33 6.79
N LYS A 75 4.53 8.80 7.56
CA LYS A 75 4.69 10.24 7.85
C LYS A 75 5.43 11.01 6.74
N THR A 76 6.11 10.31 5.84
CA THR A 76 6.89 10.89 4.75
C THR A 76 6.05 10.95 3.46
N GLY A 77 5.12 10.01 3.26
CA GLY A 77 4.17 10.05 2.15
C GLY A 77 3.61 8.67 1.79
N TYR A 78 3.03 8.57 0.60
CA TYR A 78 2.32 7.39 0.11
C TYR A 78 3.15 6.43 -0.76
N THR A 79 4.42 6.74 -1.01
CA THR A 79 5.25 5.93 -1.92
C THR A 79 5.54 4.56 -1.30
N ILE A 80 5.26 3.50 -2.07
CA ILE A 80 5.54 2.11 -1.71
C ILE A 80 6.74 1.64 -2.52
N THR A 81 7.85 1.35 -1.84
CA THR A 81 9.08 0.86 -2.47
C THR A 81 9.09 -0.66 -2.48
N GLN A 82 9.35 -1.28 -3.64
CA GLN A 82 9.47 -2.74 -3.73
C GLN A 82 10.73 -3.26 -3.02
N MET A 83 10.58 -4.31 -2.22
CA MET A 83 11.60 -4.91 -1.34
C MET A 83 11.71 -6.43 -1.55
N GLY A 84 11.66 -6.89 -2.80
CA GLY A 84 11.72 -8.31 -3.15
C GLY A 84 10.38 -9.04 -3.01
N ASP A 85 10.38 -10.33 -3.36
CA ASP A 85 9.18 -11.19 -3.40
C ASP A 85 8.99 -12.03 -2.14
N ASN A 86 9.88 -11.90 -1.15
CA ASN A 86 9.77 -12.64 0.10
C ASN A 86 10.37 -11.85 1.29
N VAL A 87 10.05 -12.29 2.50
CA VAL A 87 10.46 -11.59 3.73
C VAL A 87 11.97 -11.60 3.96
N PHE A 88 12.70 -12.62 3.50
CA PHE A 88 14.16 -12.67 3.62
C PHE A 88 14.82 -11.58 2.78
N ALA A 89 14.38 -11.42 1.53
CA ALA A 89 14.80 -10.34 0.66
C ALA A 89 14.52 -8.96 1.30
N ALA A 90 13.31 -8.75 1.80
CA ALA A 90 12.91 -7.46 2.37
C ALA A 90 13.75 -7.08 3.60
N VAL A 91 13.93 -8.02 4.53
CA VAL A 91 14.73 -7.79 5.74
C VAL A 91 16.21 -7.60 5.40
N LEU A 92 16.74 -8.35 4.44
CA LEU A 92 18.13 -8.19 3.99
C LEU A 92 18.35 -6.83 3.31
N LEU A 93 17.45 -6.41 2.41
CA LEU A 93 17.53 -5.10 1.75
C LEU A 93 17.46 -3.95 2.77
N HIS A 94 16.59 -4.05 3.77
CA HIS A 94 16.52 -3.10 4.87
C HIS A 94 17.82 -3.07 5.70
N LEU A 95 18.38 -4.24 6.01
CA LEU A 95 19.67 -4.36 6.70
C LEU A 95 20.78 -3.67 5.89
N LEU A 96 20.87 -3.91 4.59
CA LEU A 96 21.88 -3.33 3.71
C LEU A 96 21.74 -1.81 3.59
N LYS A 97 20.51 -1.30 3.48
CA LYS A 97 20.20 0.15 3.52
C LYS A 97 20.70 0.77 4.82
N ARG A 98 20.38 0.16 5.97
CA ARG A 98 20.86 0.61 7.28
C ARG A 98 22.38 0.55 7.44
N LYS A 99 23.07 -0.46 6.88
CA LYS A 99 24.54 -0.52 6.90
C LYS A 99 25.16 0.68 6.17
N LYS A 100 24.60 1.08 5.02
CA LYS A 100 25.05 2.27 4.27
C LYS A 100 24.83 3.56 5.07
N GLU A 101 23.68 3.71 5.73
CA GLU A 101 23.37 4.87 6.56
C GLU A 101 24.23 4.93 7.85
N ARG A 102 24.58 3.78 8.42
CA ARG A 102 25.34 3.65 9.68
C ARG A 102 26.85 3.64 9.54
N SER A 103 27.40 3.94 8.36
CA SER A 103 28.84 4.03 8.07
C SER A 103 29.66 4.98 8.98
N VAL A 104 29.08 5.54 10.05
CA VAL A 104 29.69 6.49 11.00
C VAL A 104 29.82 5.97 12.46
N LYS A 105 29.21 4.84 12.91
CA LYS A 105 29.39 4.38 14.31
C LYS A 105 29.52 2.87 14.51
N LYS A 106 30.66 2.46 15.09
CA LYS A 106 31.19 1.10 15.36
C LYS A 106 30.37 0.14 16.25
N ALA A 107 29.16 0.49 16.69
CA ALA A 107 28.40 -0.36 17.63
C ALA A 107 27.38 -1.26 16.91
N GLY A 108 27.57 -2.58 17.02
CA GLY A 108 26.64 -3.61 16.51
C GLY A 108 26.95 -4.17 15.12
N GLY A 109 28.11 -3.85 14.55
CA GLY A 109 28.54 -4.33 13.22
C GLY A 109 28.58 -5.86 13.13
N GLU A 110 29.22 -6.54 14.09
CA GLU A 110 29.36 -8.00 14.09
C GLU A 110 28.00 -8.73 14.13
N ALA A 111 27.04 -8.24 14.93
CA ALA A 111 25.69 -8.80 15.00
C ALA A 111 24.92 -8.62 13.67
N LEU A 112 25.15 -7.51 12.95
CA LEU A 112 24.57 -7.25 11.64
C LEU A 112 25.22 -8.12 10.55
N GLU A 113 26.53 -8.31 10.58
CA GLU A 113 27.23 -9.22 9.65
C GLU A 113 26.76 -10.67 9.85
N LYS A 114 26.66 -11.12 11.11
CA LYS A 114 26.13 -12.45 11.43
C LYS A 114 24.71 -12.63 10.93
N LEU A 115 23.84 -11.63 11.14
CA LEU A 115 22.45 -11.69 10.67
C LEU A 115 22.37 -11.68 9.14
N GLU A 116 23.20 -10.88 8.47
CA GLU A 116 23.29 -10.88 7.01
C GLU A 116 23.68 -12.27 6.47
N ALA A 117 24.72 -12.88 7.04
CA ALA A 117 25.14 -14.22 6.64
C ALA A 117 24.03 -15.26 6.84
N GLN A 118 23.37 -15.25 8.01
CA GLN A 118 22.25 -16.15 8.31
C GLN A 118 21.05 -15.97 7.37
N LEU A 119 20.72 -14.73 7.01
CA LEU A 119 19.64 -14.45 6.05
C LEU A 119 19.96 -14.98 4.66
N ARG A 120 21.20 -14.79 4.20
CA ARG A 120 21.65 -15.26 2.87
C ARG A 120 21.69 -16.78 2.81
N GLU A 121 22.32 -17.43 3.78
CA GLU A 121 22.41 -18.89 3.87
C GLU A 121 21.02 -19.53 3.91
N ARG A 122 20.11 -18.97 4.73
CA ARG A 122 18.76 -19.51 4.84
C ARG A 122 17.93 -19.28 3.58
N ALA A 123 18.06 -18.12 2.93
CA ALA A 123 17.40 -17.86 1.66
C ALA A 123 17.89 -18.83 0.56
N GLU A 124 19.20 -19.05 0.47
CA GLU A 124 19.80 -20.00 -0.48
C GLU A 124 19.29 -21.43 -0.24
N THR A 125 19.31 -21.88 1.02
CA THR A 125 18.81 -23.22 1.41
C THR A 125 17.34 -23.43 1.02
N LEU A 126 16.54 -22.36 1.07
CA LEU A 126 15.12 -22.38 0.73
C LEU A 126 14.84 -22.07 -0.76
N GLY A 127 15.88 -21.81 -1.56
CA GLY A 127 15.73 -21.43 -2.97
C GLY A 127 15.04 -20.07 -3.18
N LEU A 128 15.15 -19.17 -2.21
CA LEU A 128 14.51 -17.85 -2.23
C LEU A 128 15.43 -16.80 -2.84
N SER A 129 14.89 -15.97 -3.75
CA SER A 129 15.62 -14.82 -4.28
C SER A 129 15.84 -13.76 -3.20
N VAL A 130 16.97 -13.06 -3.26
CA VAL A 130 17.26 -11.90 -2.41
C VAL A 130 17.34 -10.59 -3.20
N GLU A 131 16.91 -10.62 -4.47
CA GLU A 131 16.86 -9.45 -5.34
C GLU A 131 15.72 -8.50 -4.95
N GLN A 132 15.94 -7.19 -5.10
CA GLN A 132 14.88 -6.20 -4.88
C GLN A 132 13.72 -6.33 -5.89
N LYS A 133 14.04 -6.74 -7.13
CA LYS A 133 13.08 -6.94 -8.22
C LYS A 133 13.38 -8.26 -8.92
N SER A 134 12.87 -9.35 -8.36
CA SER A 134 13.10 -10.69 -8.89
C SER A 134 12.50 -10.88 -10.29
N LYS A 135 12.94 -11.93 -10.99
CA LYS A 135 12.33 -12.33 -12.26
C LYS A 135 10.85 -12.69 -12.11
N ALA A 136 10.49 -13.35 -11.01
CA ALA A 136 9.10 -13.74 -10.73
C ALA A 136 8.19 -12.51 -10.63
N MET A 137 8.62 -11.46 -9.92
CA MET A 137 7.88 -10.19 -9.82
C MET A 137 7.60 -9.56 -11.18
N LYS A 138 8.60 -9.57 -12.08
CA LYS A 138 8.48 -8.98 -13.42
C LYS A 138 7.56 -9.79 -14.34
N GLN A 139 7.53 -11.11 -14.18
CA GLN A 139 6.70 -12.00 -15.00
C GLN A 139 5.24 -12.04 -14.54
N GLN A 140 5.01 -11.90 -13.22
CA GLN A 140 3.68 -12.06 -12.63
C GLN A 140 2.87 -10.75 -12.59
N ARG A 141 3.52 -9.58 -12.60
CA ARG A 141 2.82 -8.29 -12.53
C ARG A 141 2.84 -7.55 -13.86
N GLN A 142 1.72 -7.57 -14.55
CA GLN A 142 1.44 -6.71 -15.70
C GLN A 142 0.80 -5.41 -15.21
N VAL A 143 1.64 -4.49 -14.77
CA VAL A 143 1.20 -3.19 -14.24
C VAL A 143 0.70 -2.31 -15.39
N VAL A 144 -0.55 -1.84 -15.30
CA VAL A 144 -1.15 -0.96 -16.32
C VAL A 144 -0.85 0.52 -16.07
N THR A 145 -0.73 0.93 -14.79
CA THR A 145 -0.31 2.27 -14.37
C THR A 145 0.31 2.20 -12.97
N LYS A 146 1.18 3.16 -12.64
CA LYS A 146 1.91 3.20 -11.36
C LYS A 146 1.11 3.77 -10.20
N THR A 147 0.14 4.63 -10.52
CA THR A 147 -0.59 5.50 -9.56
C THR A 147 0.37 6.31 -8.67
N PHE A 148 -0.16 7.13 -7.78
CA PHE A 148 0.64 7.99 -6.89
C PHE A 148 1.58 7.19 -5.99
N HIS A 149 1.14 6.06 -5.44
CA HIS A 149 1.98 5.23 -4.56
C HIS A 149 3.12 4.47 -5.26
N SER A 150 3.20 4.53 -6.60
CA SER A 150 4.26 3.92 -7.42
C SER A 150 4.35 2.37 -7.40
N ALA A 151 3.59 1.67 -6.55
CA ALA A 151 3.48 0.21 -6.59
C ALA A 151 2.79 -0.29 -7.86
N GLY A 152 1.91 0.53 -8.44
CA GLY A 152 1.14 0.22 -9.63
C GLY A 152 0.01 -0.78 -9.44
N ILE A 153 -1.01 -0.65 -10.28
CA ILE A 153 -2.18 -1.51 -10.29
C ILE A 153 -2.11 -2.52 -11.44
N VAL A 154 -2.69 -3.70 -11.19
CA VAL A 154 -2.84 -4.77 -12.18
C VAL A 154 -4.32 -5.03 -12.33
N VAL A 155 -4.81 -5.05 -13.58
CA VAL A 155 -6.20 -5.41 -13.93
C VAL A 155 -6.17 -6.37 -15.13
N PRO A 156 -7.19 -7.21 -15.30
CA PRO A 156 -7.32 -8.00 -16.53
C PRO A 156 -7.45 -7.06 -17.73
N VAL A 157 -6.62 -7.25 -18.75
CA VAL A 157 -6.74 -6.58 -20.05
C VAL A 157 -6.86 -7.66 -21.10
N ASP A 158 -7.91 -7.60 -21.92
CA ASP A 158 -8.15 -8.58 -22.97
C ASP A 158 -7.30 -8.31 -24.22
N LYS A 159 -7.44 -9.15 -25.24
CA LYS A 159 -6.69 -9.03 -26.51
C LYS A 159 -7.04 -7.80 -27.35
N ASN A 160 -8.11 -7.08 -27.01
CA ASN A 160 -8.57 -5.87 -27.69
C ASN A 160 -8.28 -4.62 -26.85
N ASP A 161 -7.39 -4.75 -25.85
CA ASP A 161 -7.03 -3.71 -24.88
C ASP A 161 -8.18 -3.23 -23.98
N VAL A 162 -9.20 -4.08 -23.78
CA VAL A 162 -10.32 -3.80 -22.85
C VAL A 162 -9.98 -4.26 -21.44
N GLY A 163 -10.03 -3.34 -20.49
CA GLY A 163 -9.83 -3.52 -19.05
C GLY A 163 -9.25 -2.28 -18.37
N TYR A 164 -8.55 -1.41 -19.12
CA TYR A 164 -7.93 -0.20 -18.62
C TYR A 164 -7.87 0.89 -19.71
N ARG A 165 -8.16 2.12 -19.31
CA ARG A 165 -7.86 3.34 -20.06
C ARG A 165 -7.30 4.40 -19.12
N GLU A 166 -6.45 5.27 -19.66
CA GLU A 166 -5.78 6.33 -18.89
C GLU A 166 -6.77 7.41 -18.42
N LEU A 167 -6.41 8.09 -17.34
CA LEU A 167 -7.08 9.32 -16.92
C LEU A 167 -6.85 10.43 -17.96
N PRO A 168 -7.80 11.37 -18.13
CA PRO A 168 -7.61 12.52 -19.03
C PRO A 168 -6.55 13.52 -18.51
N GLU A 169 -6.05 13.30 -17.29
CA GLU A 169 -5.09 14.14 -16.60
C GLU A 169 -3.81 13.36 -16.29
N THR A 170 -2.67 14.04 -16.39
CA THR A 170 -1.40 13.48 -15.90
C THR A 170 -1.36 13.46 -14.38
N ASP A 171 -0.51 12.62 -13.76
CA ASP A 171 -0.31 12.63 -12.30
C ASP A 171 -0.01 14.02 -11.74
N ALA A 172 0.78 14.81 -12.46
CA ALA A 172 1.12 16.18 -12.05
C ALA A 172 -0.08 17.13 -12.16
N GLY A 173 -0.92 16.96 -13.18
CA GLY A 173 -2.18 17.68 -13.36
C GLY A 173 -3.17 17.34 -12.24
N LEU A 174 -3.39 16.05 -12.00
CA LEU A 174 -4.27 15.57 -10.93
C LEU A 174 -3.81 16.04 -9.55
N LYS A 175 -2.50 16.02 -9.26
CA LYS A 175 -1.96 16.58 -8.00
C LYS A 175 -2.24 18.07 -7.85
N LYS A 176 -2.19 18.85 -8.93
CA LYS A 176 -2.54 20.29 -8.91
C LYS A 176 -4.03 20.49 -8.63
N ILE A 177 -4.90 19.69 -9.27
CA ILE A 177 -6.35 19.71 -9.01
C ILE A 177 -6.63 19.39 -7.55
N CYS A 178 -6.06 18.30 -7.02
CA CYS A 178 -6.22 17.92 -5.62
C CYS A 178 -5.73 19.02 -4.67
N LYS A 179 -4.61 19.67 -4.99
CA LYS A 179 -4.07 20.79 -4.21
C LYS A 179 -5.04 21.97 -4.17
N ALA A 180 -5.58 22.38 -5.32
CA ALA A 180 -6.55 23.47 -5.39
C ALA A 180 -7.79 23.20 -4.52
N ILE A 181 -8.30 21.95 -4.51
CA ILE A 181 -9.46 21.57 -3.69
C ILE A 181 -9.14 21.66 -2.18
N VAL A 182 -7.97 21.17 -1.77
CA VAL A 182 -7.59 21.15 -0.35
C VAL A 182 -7.27 22.55 0.17
N GLU A 183 -6.67 23.41 -0.65
CA GLU A 183 -6.24 24.76 -0.27
C GLU A 183 -7.32 25.85 -0.49
N ALA A 184 -8.46 25.52 -1.10
CA ALA A 184 -9.57 26.46 -1.36
C ALA A 184 -10.04 27.19 -0.09
N HIS A 185 -10.30 28.50 -0.21
CA HIS A 185 -10.68 29.42 0.87
C HIS A 185 -12.19 29.44 1.15
N GLY A 186 -12.81 28.27 1.18
CA GLY A 186 -14.23 28.11 1.50
C GLY A 186 -14.93 27.07 0.64
N ASP A 187 -16.15 26.72 1.02
CA ASP A 187 -16.90 25.64 0.36
C ASP A 187 -17.30 25.99 -1.06
N GLU A 188 -17.62 27.25 -1.36
CA GLU A 188 -18.00 27.67 -2.71
C GLU A 188 -16.83 27.54 -3.71
N GLU A 189 -15.64 27.99 -3.31
CA GLU A 189 -14.43 27.83 -4.12
C GLU A 189 -14.08 26.34 -4.28
N ARG A 190 -14.19 25.57 -3.19
CA ARG A 190 -13.92 24.14 -3.21
C ARG A 190 -14.86 23.38 -4.15
N ILE A 191 -16.15 23.69 -4.14
CA ILE A 191 -17.14 23.09 -5.05
C ILE A 191 -16.76 23.37 -6.51
N LYS A 192 -16.33 24.59 -6.84
CA LYS A 192 -15.84 24.92 -8.19
C LYS A 192 -14.56 24.13 -8.52
N ALA A 193 -13.61 24.04 -7.58
CA ALA A 193 -12.38 23.28 -7.76
C ALA A 193 -12.61 21.77 -7.93
N PHE A 194 -13.73 21.23 -7.47
CA PHE A 194 -14.14 19.84 -7.70
C PHE A 194 -14.62 19.57 -9.14
N GLY A 195 -14.88 20.59 -9.96
CA GLY A 195 -15.38 20.44 -11.34
C GLY A 195 -14.62 19.40 -12.17
N PRO A 196 -13.28 19.49 -12.28
CA PRO A 196 -12.49 18.50 -13.02
C PRO A 196 -12.59 17.08 -12.47
N ILE A 197 -12.68 16.91 -11.13
CA ILE A 197 -12.88 15.59 -10.53
C ILE A 197 -14.25 15.01 -10.89
N GLN A 198 -15.31 15.84 -10.93
CA GLN A 198 -16.65 15.39 -11.33
C GLN A 198 -16.67 14.93 -12.78
N GLU A 199 -16.01 15.66 -13.68
CA GLU A 199 -15.86 15.27 -15.08
C GLU A 199 -15.12 13.93 -15.23
N MET A 200 -14.02 13.73 -14.50
CA MET A 200 -13.32 12.45 -14.47
C MET A 200 -14.19 11.31 -13.92
N ILE A 201 -15.03 11.55 -12.91
CA ILE A 201 -16.00 10.56 -12.41
C ILE A 201 -16.99 10.17 -13.51
N THR A 202 -17.46 11.13 -14.32
CA THR A 202 -18.33 10.86 -15.47
C THR A 202 -17.62 9.98 -16.50
N PHE A 203 -16.36 10.27 -16.85
CA PHE A 203 -15.58 9.41 -17.75
C PHE A 203 -15.35 8.01 -17.18
N VAL A 204 -15.14 7.90 -15.87
CA VAL A 204 -15.05 6.59 -15.20
C VAL A 204 -16.35 5.79 -15.34
N GLN A 205 -17.53 6.43 -15.32
CA GLN A 205 -18.78 5.69 -15.57
C GLN A 205 -18.84 5.15 -16.99
N PHE A 206 -18.47 5.95 -18.00
CA PHE A 206 -18.38 5.45 -19.38
C PHE A 206 -17.36 4.32 -19.51
N ALA A 207 -16.20 4.44 -18.86
CA ALA A 207 -15.20 3.38 -18.82
C ALA A 207 -15.76 2.10 -18.19
N ASN A 208 -16.50 2.20 -17.09
CA ASN A 208 -17.11 1.05 -16.45
C ASN A 208 -18.16 0.36 -17.36
N ASP A 209 -18.99 1.13 -18.06
CA ASP A 209 -19.97 0.58 -19.01
C ASP A 209 -19.27 -0.17 -20.17
N GLU A 210 -18.07 0.30 -20.54
CA GLU A 210 -17.21 -0.28 -21.57
C GLU A 210 -16.18 -1.30 -21.03
N CYS A 211 -16.35 -1.74 -19.78
CA CYS A 211 -15.50 -2.73 -19.08
C CYS A 211 -14.06 -2.33 -18.76
N ASP A 212 -13.72 -1.04 -18.89
CA ASP A 212 -12.42 -0.46 -18.51
C ASP A 212 -12.36 -0.07 -17.03
N TYR A 213 -12.60 -1.06 -16.16
CA TYR A 213 -12.70 -0.88 -14.70
C TYR A 213 -11.42 -0.30 -14.06
N GLY A 214 -10.27 -0.46 -14.72
CA GLY A 214 -8.99 0.05 -14.23
C GLY A 214 -8.91 1.58 -14.12
N MET A 215 -9.69 2.34 -14.90
CA MET A 215 -9.68 3.80 -14.86
C MET A 215 -10.24 4.32 -13.51
N GLY A 216 -11.37 3.78 -13.07
CA GLY A 216 -11.97 4.12 -11.78
C GLY A 216 -11.12 3.66 -10.59
N TYR A 217 -10.43 2.53 -10.76
CA TYR A 217 -9.48 2.02 -9.78
C TYR A 217 -8.28 2.96 -9.61
N GLU A 218 -7.66 3.41 -10.71
CA GLU A 218 -6.54 4.38 -10.68
C GLU A 218 -6.95 5.69 -10.00
N LEU A 219 -8.02 6.33 -10.46
CA LEU A 219 -8.48 7.60 -9.89
C LEU A 219 -8.77 7.47 -8.39
N GLY A 220 -9.43 6.37 -7.99
CA GLY A 220 -9.73 6.11 -6.60
C GLY A 220 -8.47 5.94 -5.73
N ILE A 221 -7.46 5.23 -6.24
CA ILE A 221 -6.17 5.04 -5.56
C ILE A 221 -5.41 6.36 -5.45
N ASP A 222 -5.37 7.17 -6.51
CA ASP A 222 -4.66 8.46 -6.49
C ASP A 222 -5.27 9.43 -5.47
N LEU A 223 -6.60 9.51 -5.43
CA LEU A 223 -7.30 10.32 -4.43
C LEU A 223 -7.12 9.77 -3.01
N PHE A 224 -7.10 8.44 -2.85
CA PHE A 224 -6.78 7.79 -1.58
C PHE A 224 -5.36 8.16 -1.12
N CYS A 225 -4.37 8.07 -2.01
CA CYS A 225 -2.97 8.40 -1.77
C CYS A 225 -2.78 9.89 -1.44
N TYR A 226 -3.54 10.79 -2.08
CA TYR A 226 -3.47 12.21 -1.74
C TYR A 226 -3.84 12.47 -0.26
N GLY A 227 -4.72 11.65 0.32
CA GLY A 227 -4.88 11.52 1.77
C GLY A 227 -5.76 12.59 2.43
N SER A 228 -6.38 13.48 1.67
CA SER A 228 -7.28 14.49 2.23
C SER A 228 -8.69 13.94 2.48
N HIS A 229 -9.27 14.32 3.62
CA HIS A 229 -10.62 13.91 4.01
C HIS A 229 -11.71 14.39 3.03
N TYR A 230 -11.47 15.47 2.29
CA TYR A 230 -12.38 15.95 1.24
C TYR A 230 -12.63 14.92 0.13
N PHE A 231 -11.70 13.98 -0.08
CA PHE A 231 -11.84 12.95 -1.10
C PHE A 231 -12.49 11.67 -0.59
N HIS A 232 -12.67 11.48 0.72
CA HIS A 232 -13.15 10.22 1.28
C HIS A 232 -14.50 9.77 0.69
N LYS A 233 -15.42 10.70 0.41
CA LYS A 233 -16.71 10.38 -0.21
C LYS A 233 -16.54 9.82 -1.63
N ILE A 234 -15.66 10.43 -2.41
CA ILE A 234 -15.38 10.02 -3.80
C ILE A 234 -14.63 8.69 -3.82
N VAL A 235 -13.66 8.51 -2.93
CA VAL A 235 -12.92 7.25 -2.78
C VAL A 235 -13.87 6.09 -2.42
N ARG A 236 -14.84 6.31 -1.51
CA ARG A 236 -15.90 5.32 -1.19
C ARG A 236 -16.85 5.03 -2.34
N GLN A 237 -16.97 5.92 -3.31
CA GLN A 237 -17.76 5.67 -4.51
C GLN A 237 -16.95 4.87 -5.54
N LEU A 238 -15.72 5.30 -5.82
CA LEU A 238 -14.91 4.75 -6.90
C LEU A 238 -14.34 3.37 -6.58
N LEU A 239 -13.66 3.24 -5.44
CA LEU A 239 -12.87 2.03 -5.15
C LEU A 239 -13.74 0.81 -4.84
N PRO A 240 -14.77 0.85 -3.98
CA PRO A 240 -15.65 -0.30 -3.78
C PRO A 240 -16.31 -0.78 -5.08
N MET A 241 -16.73 0.15 -5.95
CA MET A 241 -17.28 -0.17 -7.26
C MET A 241 -16.23 -0.86 -8.15
N ALA A 242 -15.03 -0.28 -8.28
CA ALA A 242 -13.96 -0.85 -9.07
C ALA A 242 -13.55 -2.25 -8.56
N TYR A 243 -13.39 -2.41 -7.24
CA TYR A 243 -13.09 -3.71 -6.64
C TYR A 243 -14.19 -4.73 -6.91
N ASN A 244 -15.47 -4.36 -6.81
CA ASN A 244 -16.57 -5.26 -7.10
C ASN A 244 -16.58 -5.71 -8.57
N LEU A 245 -16.42 -4.77 -9.51
CA LEU A 245 -16.33 -5.07 -10.95
C LEU A 245 -15.12 -5.98 -11.28
N LEU A 246 -14.00 -5.77 -10.58
CA LEU A 246 -12.79 -6.60 -10.67
C LEU A 246 -12.87 -7.91 -9.86
N LYS A 247 -13.99 -8.19 -9.18
CA LYS A 247 -14.20 -9.36 -8.31
C LYS A 247 -13.21 -9.46 -7.13
N ARG A 248 -12.88 -8.31 -6.52
CA ARG A 248 -11.96 -8.13 -5.39
C ARG A 248 -12.68 -7.62 -4.15
N ASN A 249 -13.86 -8.16 -3.84
CA ASN A 249 -14.79 -7.62 -2.84
C ASN A 249 -14.16 -7.37 -1.45
N LEU A 250 -13.24 -8.23 -1.02
CA LEU A 250 -12.50 -8.08 0.24
C LEU A 250 -11.73 -6.75 0.33
N PHE A 251 -11.20 -6.24 -0.78
CA PHE A 251 -10.55 -4.93 -0.81
C PHE A 251 -11.53 -3.77 -0.60
N GLY A 252 -12.77 -3.90 -1.07
CA GLY A 252 -13.85 -2.97 -0.75
C GLY A 252 -14.17 -2.95 0.75
N GLU A 253 -14.28 -4.13 1.37
CA GLU A 253 -14.51 -4.26 2.82
C GLU A 253 -13.37 -3.65 3.66
N ILE A 254 -12.12 -3.94 3.28
CA ILE A 254 -10.94 -3.37 3.92
C ILE A 254 -10.95 -1.84 3.80
N LEU A 255 -11.26 -1.32 2.61
CA LEU A 255 -11.30 0.11 2.37
C LEU A 255 -12.36 0.80 3.23
N GLU A 256 -13.58 0.27 3.31
CA GLU A 256 -14.63 0.85 4.13
C GLU A 256 -14.26 0.86 5.62
N ALA A 257 -13.72 -0.26 6.11
CA ALA A 257 -13.18 -0.33 7.46
C ALA A 257 -12.08 0.71 7.68
N HIS A 258 -11.14 0.83 6.73
CA HIS A 258 -10.03 1.78 6.81
C HIS A 258 -10.53 3.23 6.81
N LEU A 259 -11.36 3.64 5.85
CA LEU A 259 -11.87 5.02 5.74
C LEU A 259 -12.78 5.41 6.92
N SER A 260 -13.42 4.45 7.60
CA SER A 260 -14.22 4.71 8.80
C SER A 260 -13.36 5.11 10.01
N LYS A 261 -12.11 4.64 10.06
CA LYS A 261 -11.17 4.83 11.18
C LYS A 261 -9.76 5.16 10.69
N ARG A 262 -9.65 5.98 9.63
CA ARG A 262 -8.37 6.36 9.02
C ARG A 262 -7.65 7.32 9.96
N SER A 263 -6.92 6.75 10.91
CA SER A 263 -6.22 7.44 11.98
C SER A 263 -4.72 7.32 11.79
N GLN A 264 -3.98 8.34 12.24
CA GLN A 264 -2.51 8.25 12.36
C GLN A 264 -2.09 7.58 13.68
N ASP A 265 -3.02 7.50 14.62
CA ASP A 265 -2.81 7.07 16.00
C ASP A 265 -3.60 5.78 16.31
N ASN A 266 -3.07 4.96 17.20
CA ASN A 266 -3.69 3.73 17.70
C ASN A 266 -4.02 2.66 16.63
N LEU A 267 -3.01 2.23 15.88
CA LEU A 267 -3.13 1.19 14.85
C LEU A 267 -3.17 -0.23 15.42
N ASP A 268 -2.72 -0.41 16.65
CA ASP A 268 -2.72 -1.71 17.32
C ASP A 268 -4.12 -1.99 17.87
N GLN A 269 -4.74 -3.07 17.40
CA GLN A 269 -6.09 -3.50 17.80
C GLN A 269 -6.05 -4.54 18.91
N LEU A 270 -4.85 -4.96 19.29
CA LEU A 270 -4.58 -5.97 20.31
C LEU A 270 -4.03 -5.33 21.59
N SER A 271 -3.42 -4.14 21.50
CA SER A 271 -3.06 -3.32 22.65
C SER A 271 -4.27 -2.62 23.27
N SER A 272 -4.19 -2.40 24.59
CA SER A 272 -5.13 -1.62 25.39
C SER A 272 -5.19 -0.15 24.97
#